data_AF-A0A2M9N0F9-F1
#
_entry.id   AF-A0A2M9N0F9-F1
#
_cell.length_a   1.000
_cell.length_b   1.000
_cell.length_c   1.000
_cell.angle_alpha   90.00
_cell.angle_beta   90.00
_cell.angle_gamma   90.00
#
_symmetry.space_group_name_H-M   'P 1'
#
loop_
_entity.id
_entity.type
_entity.pdbx_description
1 polymer ?
#
loop_
_entity_poly.entity_id
_entity_poly.type
_entity_poly.pdbx_seq_one_letter_code
_entity_poly.pdbx_strand_id
1 'polypeptide(L)'
;MSLTILALFLMGIITIYATAFTMIIKLLGRKFKDKSDMYFLYAAIILVIQSYLIIKDFLGKQPLSSVNTLFFFMAFMLIFQGIKRKKSNM
;
A
#
# COMPACT_ATOMS: atom_id res chain seq x y z
N MET A 1 19.98 13.54 8.73
CA MET A 1 18.64 13.21 9.27
C MET A 1 18.83 12.84 10.74
N SER A 2 18.02 13.35 11.67
CA SER A 2 18.14 12.91 13.07
C SER A 2 17.72 11.44 13.19
N LEU A 3 18.30 10.74 14.16
CA LEU A 3 18.06 9.30 14.38
C LEU A 3 16.57 9.00 14.61
N THR A 4 15.86 9.94 15.23
CA THR A 4 14.42 9.91 15.47
C THR A 4 13.60 9.95 14.17
N ILE A 5 13.96 10.80 13.22
CA ILE A 5 13.26 10.92 11.94
C ILE A 5 13.50 9.67 11.09
N LEU A 6 14.73 9.13 11.13
CA LEU A 6 15.06 7.86 10.46
C LEU A 6 14.24 6.69 11.03
N ALA A 7 14.11 6.61 12.36
CA ALA A 7 13.32 5.58 13.02
C ALA A 7 11.83 5.67 12.67
N LEU A 8 11.27 6.89 12.61
CA LEU A 8 9.88 7.10 12.19
C LEU A 8 9.65 6.62 10.75
N PHE A 9 10.59 6.91 9.87
CA PHE A 9 10.52 6.52 8.46
C PHE A 9 10.55 5.00 8.29
N LEU A 10 11.46 4.32 8.98
CA LEU A 10 11.54 2.86 9.02
C LEU A 10 10.28 2.23 9.59
N MET A 11 9.76 2.77 10.70
CA MET A 11 8.56 2.26 11.35
C MET A 11 7.32 2.38 10.44
N GLY A 12 7.21 3.49 9.70
CA GLY A 12 6.16 3.69 8.69
C GLY A 12 6.21 2.66 7.56
N ILE A 13 7.40 2.42 7.01
CA ILE A 13 7.60 1.42 5.95
C ILE A 13 7.21 0.01 6.42
N ILE A 14 7.67 -0.39 7.62
CA ILE A 14 7.37 -1.71 8.20
C ILE A 14 5.86 -1.87 8.41
N THR A 15 5.19 -0.83 8.91
CA THR A 15 3.73 -0.84 9.13
C THR A 15 2.97 -1.01 7.83
N ILE A 16 3.38 -0.33 6.75
CA ILE A 16 2.77 -0.46 5.43
C ILE A 16 2.95 -1.89 4.89
N TYR A 17 4.16 -2.44 5.00
CA TYR A 17 4.45 -3.82 4.58
C TYR A 17 3.61 -4.84 5.34
N ALA A 18 3.54 -4.75 6.67
CA ALA A 18 2.75 -5.65 7.49
C ALA A 18 1.26 -5.60 7.12
N THR A 19 0.73 -4.40 6.90
CA THR A 19 -0.68 -4.20 6.54
C THR A 19 -0.99 -4.78 5.16
N ALA A 20 -0.17 -4.48 4.16
CA ALA A 20 -0.34 -4.97 2.80
C ALA A 20 -0.21 -6.50 2.74
N PHE A 21 0.80 -7.06 3.40
CA PHE A 21 1.02 -8.51 3.45
C PHE A 21 -0.14 -9.25 4.11
N THR A 22 -0.66 -8.71 5.22
CA THR A 22 -1.83 -9.29 5.90
C THR A 22 -3.07 -9.24 5.01
N MET A 23 -3.30 -8.15 4.27
CA MET A 23 -4.39 -8.06 3.30
C MET A 23 -4.23 -9.09 2.17
N ILE A 24 -3.03 -9.21 1.59
CA ILE A 24 -2.73 -10.17 0.52
C ILE A 24 -3.03 -11.60 1.00
N ILE A 25 -2.51 -12.02 2.15
CA ILE A 25 -2.74 -13.37 2.70
C ILE A 25 -4.23 -13.62 2.94
N LYS A 26 -4.92 -12.65 3.56
CA LYS A 26 -6.34 -12.77 3.89
C LYS A 26 -7.23 -12.86 2.65
N LEU A 27 -6.83 -12.22 1.55
CA LEU A 27 -7.56 -12.21 0.28
C LEU A 27 -7.24 -13.42 -0.59
N LEU A 28 -5.98 -13.89 -0.63
CA LEU A 28 -5.61 -15.13 -1.33
C LEU A 28 -6.26 -16.37 -0.72
N GLY A 29 -6.46 -16.40 0.60
CA GLY A 29 -7.14 -17.51 1.29
C GLY A 29 -8.65 -17.54 1.12
N ARG A 30 -9.26 -16.53 0.48
CA ARG A 30 -10.72 -16.45 0.24
C ARG A 30 -11.00 -16.48 -1.26
N LYS A 31 -12.03 -17.20 -1.69
CA LYS A 31 -12.54 -17.05 -3.07
C LYS A 31 -12.93 -15.59 -3.28
N PHE A 32 -12.30 -14.90 -4.23
CA PHE A 32 -12.63 -13.54 -4.66
C PHE A 32 -14.06 -13.49 -5.20
N LYS A 33 -15.05 -13.46 -4.31
CA LYS A 33 -16.47 -13.51 -4.65
C LYS A 33 -17.00 -12.11 -4.93
N ASP A 34 -16.42 -11.10 -4.28
CA ASP A 34 -16.81 -9.70 -4.43
C ASP A 34 -15.75 -8.86 -5.18
N LYS A 35 -16.21 -7.95 -6.05
CA LYS A 35 -15.34 -7.00 -6.75
C LYS A 35 -14.60 -6.06 -5.78
N SER A 36 -15.05 -5.90 -4.54
CA SER A 36 -14.37 -5.12 -3.49
C SER A 36 -13.04 -5.75 -3.07
N ASP A 37 -13.00 -7.09 -2.95
CA ASP A 37 -11.80 -7.84 -2.60
C ASP A 37 -10.70 -7.67 -3.63
N MET A 38 -11.06 -7.56 -4.92
CA MET A 38 -10.11 -7.23 -5.99
C MET A 38 -9.49 -5.84 -5.81
N TYR A 39 -10.27 -4.82 -5.45
CA TYR A 39 -9.70 -3.47 -5.22
C TYR A 39 -8.75 -3.44 -4.03
N PHE A 40 -9.06 -4.17 -2.96
CA PHE A 40 -8.15 -4.29 -1.81
C PHE A 40 -6.87 -5.04 -2.17
N LEU A 41 -6.94 -6.07 -3.01
CA LEU A 41 -5.76 -6.79 -3.50
C LEU A 41 -4.88 -5.87 -4.35
N TYR A 42 -5.46 -5.14 -5.30
CA TYR A 42 -4.72 -4.21 -6.15
C TYR A 42 -4.07 -3.09 -5.32
N ALA A 43 -4.78 -2.54 -4.34
CA ALA A 43 -4.21 -1.55 -3.44
C ALA A 43 -3.03 -2.11 -2.63
N ALA A 44 -3.15 -3.34 -2.12
CA ALA A 44 -2.07 -3.98 -1.36
C ALA A 44 -0.83 -4.24 -2.23
N ILE A 45 -1.01 -4.71 -3.47
CA ILE A 45 0.10 -4.90 -4.41
C ILE A 45 0.80 -3.57 -4.72
N ILE A 46 0.04 -2.51 -4.98
CA ILE A 46 0.59 -1.18 -5.26
C ILE A 46 1.35 -0.65 -4.05
N LEU A 47 0.84 -0.83 -2.83
CA LEU A 47 1.52 -0.40 -1.60
C LEU A 47 2.85 -1.12 -1.38
N VAL A 48 2.94 -2.42 -1.70
CA VAL A 48 4.20 -3.18 -1.63
C VAL A 48 5.23 -2.65 -2.63
N ILE A 49 4.82 -2.47 -3.89
CA ILE A 49 5.69 -1.94 -4.95
C ILE A 49 6.16 -0.53 -4.59
N GLN A 50 5.27 0.34 -4.13
CA GLN A 50 5.60 1.70 -3.72
C GLN A 50 6.56 1.73 -2.55
N SER A 51 6.35 0.88 -1.54
CA SER A 51 7.26 0.81 -0.39
C SER A 51 8.66 0.35 -0.82
N TYR A 52 8.77 -0.61 -1.73
CA TYR A 52 10.05 -1.01 -2.31
C TYR A 52 10.74 0.12 -3.08
N LEU A 53 10.01 0.84 -3.93
CA LEU A 53 10.54 1.97 -4.70
C LEU A 53 11.01 3.11 -3.78
N ILE A 54 10.24 3.44 -2.74
CA ILE A 54 10.63 4.46 -1.75
C ILE A 54 11.93 4.07 -1.05
N ILE A 55 12.08 2.81 -0.62
CA ILE A 55 13.33 2.32 0.00
C ILE A 55 14.50 2.44 -0.99
N LYS A 56 14.28 2.01 -2.24
CA LYS A 56 15.30 2.05 -3.29
C LYS A 56 15.75 3.48 -3.61
N ASP A 57 14.81 4.40 -3.80
CA ASP A 57 15.08 5.81 -4.09
C ASP A 57 15.82 6.47 -2.90
N PHE A 58 15.41 6.14 -1.67
CA PHE A 58 16.06 6.62 -0.45
C PHE A 58 17.51 6.12 -0.31
N LEU A 59 17.77 4.84 -0.60
CA LEU A 59 19.13 4.27 -0.63
C LEU A 59 19.99 4.91 -1.73
N GLY A 60 19.38 5.20 -2.88
CA GLY A 60 20.04 5.87 -4.01
C GLY A 60 20.24 7.37 -3.83
N LYS A 61 19.74 7.96 -2.73
CA LYS A 61 19.64 9.43 -2.52
C LYS A 61 18.96 10.16 -3.69
N GLN A 62 18.07 9.45 -4.39
CA GLN A 62 17.33 10.01 -5.51
C GLN A 62 16.07 10.70 -5.00
N PRO A 63 15.67 11.83 -5.61
CA PRO A 63 14.41 12.47 -5.26
C PRO A 63 13.25 11.53 -5.56
N LEU A 64 12.21 11.58 -4.72
CA LEU A 64 10.98 10.81 -4.93
C LEU A 64 10.37 11.18 -6.29
N SER A 65 10.16 10.16 -7.12
CA SER A 65 9.53 10.33 -8.43
C SER A 65 8.07 10.79 -8.26
N SER A 66 7.63 11.71 -9.12
CA SER A 66 6.22 12.13 -9.21
C SER A 66 5.29 10.95 -9.51
N VAL A 67 5.81 9.91 -10.19
CA VAL A 67 5.11 8.65 -10.43
C VAL A 67 4.80 7.94 -9.11
N ASN A 68 5.72 7.94 -8.14
CA ASN A 68 5.49 7.29 -6.85
C ASN A 68 4.32 7.93 -6.10
N THR A 69 4.26 9.26 -6.13
CA THR A 69 3.14 10.04 -5.56
C THR A 69 1.81 9.69 -6.22
N LEU A 70 1.76 9.59 -7.55
CA LEU A 70 0.56 9.20 -8.29
C LEU A 70 0.08 7.80 -7.92
N PHE A 71 0.99 6.83 -7.86
CA PHE A 71 0.68 5.46 -7.47
C PHE A 71 0.20 5.37 -6.02
N PHE A 72 0.74 6.20 -5.12
CA PHE A 72 0.25 6.29 -3.74
C PHE A 72 -1.22 6.76 -3.69
N PHE A 73 -1.56 7.82 -4.41
CA PHE A 73 -2.95 8.27 -4.52
C PHE A 73 -3.86 7.22 -5.17
N MET A 74 -3.36 6.49 -6.17
CA MET A 74 -4.10 5.40 -6.80
C MET A 74 -4.41 4.27 -5.82
N ALA A 75 -3.45 3.84 -5.01
CA ALA A 75 -3.68 2.86 -3.95
C ALA A 75 -4.74 3.34 -2.95
N PHE A 76 -4.67 4.61 -2.54
CA PHE A 76 -5.65 5.19 -1.61
C PHE A 76 -7.07 5.22 -2.21
N MET A 77 -7.18 5.57 -3.49
CA MET A 77 -8.46 5.57 -4.21
C MET A 77 -9.04 4.15 -4.32
N LEU A 78 -8.20 3.14 -4.56
CA LEU A 78 -8.63 1.73 -4.61
C LEU A 78 -9.12 1.24 -3.24
N ILE A 79 -8.46 1.61 -2.14
CA ILE A 79 -8.93 1.32 -0.78
C ILE A 79 -10.30 1.95 -0.56
N PHE A 80 -10.46 3.23 -0.91
CA PHE A 80 -11.73 3.94 -0.75
C PHE A 80 -12.85 3.29 -1.58
N GLN A 81 -12.59 2.91 -2.83
CA GLN A 81 -13.55 2.19 -3.67
C GLN A 81 -13.92 0.82 -3.09
N GLY A 82 -12.93 0.08 -2.57
CA GLY A 82 -13.13 -1.19 -1.89
C GLY A 82 -14.07 -1.05 -0.68
N ILE A 83 -13.83 -0.03 0.16
CA ILE A 83 -14.68 0.27 1.34
C ILE A 83 -16.09 0.67 0.91
N LYS A 84 -16.22 1.59 -0.04
CA LYS A 84 -17.52 2.08 -0.52
C LYS A 84 -18.39 0.94 -1.08
N ARG A 85 -17.81 0.05 -1.89
CA ARG A 85 -18.54 -1.11 -2.43
C ARG A 85 -18.90 -2.13 -1.36
N LYS A 86 -18.00 -2.40 -0.42
CA LYS A 86 -18.29 -3.33 0.68
C LYS A 86 -19.46 -2.82 1.55
N LYS A 87 -19.53 -1.51 1.78
CA LYS A 87 -20.66 -0.87 2.48
C LYS A 87 -21.97 -0.92 1.68
N SER A 88 -21.91 -0.93 0.36
CA SER A 88 -23.10 -0.99 -0.51
C SER A 88 -23.66 -2.40 -0.71
N ASN A 89 -22.85 -3.45 -0.51
CA ASN A 89 -23.26 -4.86 -0.61
C ASN A 89 -23.68 -5.45 0.76
N MET A 90 -23.56 -4.68 1.84
CA MET A 90 -24.10 -4.98 3.18
C MET A 90 -25.49 -4.37 3.33
#